data_AF-A0A1X2I051-F1
#
_entry.id   AF-A0A1X2I051-F1
#
_cell.length_a   1.000
_cell.length_b   1.000
_cell.length_c   1.000
_cell.angle_alpha   90.00
_cell.angle_beta   90.00
_cell.angle_gamma   90.00
#
_symmetry.space_group_name_H-M   'P 1'
#
loop_
_entity.id
_entity.type
_entity.pdbx_description
1 polymer ?
#
loop_
_entity_poly.entity_id
_entity_poly.type
_entity_poly.pdbx_seq_one_letter_code
_entity_poly.pdbx_strand_id
1 'polypeptide(L)'
;MTKDNPGEHQEPASDNILQQQQQQRPFQVVLVDIEKAAKDQEIHCVEKSLEGTVEELNFVALSYRWGEVQETVIDTHLGYLATITSFHLDDFFMLCDMMIRESNLQHIKYVWVDAICVDQDNYERRKATIHQMSNIYNKATYILAVPDLHMRHLLNVSMENEKIIQNSQNFNEYIYHLIQGNADQLHRLDNTFLDDIDVPSDPELRQLLTKYTVYFADGFTKPQKHYRFYDPEEVLEHLYEVNQTSLTRSQSLLRQDDDDDDDDDHKRNQTQIGGGNKPLKDLHHCNKMACPLDFHDEQPPQWRTDMVMPKKPWTHRIVKRNNAIRQKNNLKYWFLQLSDSSFSSFFTFDFTDPAFASDIPSAIYISPDEDYDRNPIHLQFHRLIIDRLTGLTFFEMMLQSRAMDRFYAILPQSKYKSNITQVAHWEINALLSVKLRLYEIMDTVDKWHLLFLSGDFLSVPSDALPTFATSTIDWASIVYHDDSEDPSSNYDMNKESTSITLHYHHHKDQAKDSDSSLYYLQLTPLEYYVVRQPYDSCDCPSVSRKTKLLCHSLQLDEDSLTVDIVCIPYYAGKKMLQEDTFQYNLFLAGSFIENKWIITKEIQSTAVPNWESHDNSDSSTNFNIY
;
A
#
# COMPACT_ATOMS: atom_id res chain seq x y z
N MET A 1 43.85 -42.53 0.28
CA MET A 1 45.05 -41.76 0.70
C MET A 1 44.58 -40.77 1.74
N THR A 2 44.93 -41.06 2.98
CA THR A 2 44.54 -40.35 4.20
C THR A 2 45.31 -39.03 4.33
N LYS A 3 44.61 -37.97 4.72
CA LYS A 3 45.11 -36.91 5.60
C LYS A 3 43.93 -36.07 6.10
N ASP A 4 43.32 -36.60 7.16
CA ASP A 4 42.56 -35.82 8.13
C ASP A 4 43.54 -34.92 8.88
N ASN A 5 43.22 -33.63 8.95
CA ASN A 5 43.81 -32.73 9.92
C ASN A 5 42.69 -31.76 10.35
N PRO A 6 42.06 -31.95 11.52
CA PRO A 6 41.10 -30.98 12.04
C PRO A 6 41.91 -29.78 12.55
N GLY A 7 41.98 -28.73 11.74
CA GLY A 7 42.50 -27.45 12.19
C GLY A 7 41.56 -26.88 13.24
N GLU A 8 42.03 -26.76 14.48
CA GLU A 8 41.42 -25.96 15.52
C GLU A 8 41.30 -24.51 15.01
N HIS A 9 40.09 -24.11 14.61
CA HIS A 9 39.75 -22.71 14.40
C HIS A 9 39.68 -22.03 15.78
N GLN A 10 40.81 -21.49 16.24
CA GLN A 10 40.81 -20.47 17.28
C GLN A 10 40.07 -19.23 16.76
N GLU A 11 38.88 -18.99 17.31
CA GLU A 11 38.18 -17.71 17.16
C GLU A 11 39.09 -16.57 17.65
N PRO A 12 39.31 -15.50 16.87
CA PRO A 12 40.08 -14.36 17.30
C PRO A 12 39.26 -13.54 18.32
N ALA A 13 39.33 -13.94 19.58
CA ALA A 13 38.85 -13.17 20.71
C ALA A 13 39.79 -11.97 20.96
N SER A 14 39.77 -10.92 20.11
CA SER A 14 40.54 -9.70 20.44
C SER A 14 40.21 -8.40 19.67
N ASP A 15 39.24 -8.33 18.75
CA ASP A 15 39.03 -7.07 18.00
C ASP A 15 38.21 -6.01 18.77
N ASN A 16 37.52 -6.39 19.85
CA ASN A 16 36.65 -5.47 20.59
C ASN A 16 37.39 -4.49 21.52
N ILE A 17 38.65 -4.77 21.91
CA ILE A 17 39.35 -3.95 22.92
C ILE A 17 40.20 -2.83 22.27
N LEU A 18 40.67 -3.02 21.03
CA LEU A 18 41.47 -2.01 20.34
C LEU A 18 40.66 -0.85 19.72
N GLN A 19 39.33 -0.98 19.59
CA GLN A 19 38.47 0.11 19.11
C GLN A 19 38.14 1.18 20.17
N GLN A 20 38.36 0.92 21.47
CA GLN A 20 37.96 1.86 22.53
C GLN A 20 38.94 3.00 22.83
N GLN A 21 40.15 3.04 22.25
CA GLN A 21 41.17 4.05 22.57
C GLN A 21 41.64 4.95 21.43
N GLN A 22 41.16 4.78 20.20
CA GLN A 22 41.31 5.86 19.21
C GLN A 22 40.36 6.98 19.64
N GLN A 23 40.93 8.11 20.09
CA GLN A 23 40.23 9.36 20.30
C GLN A 23 39.31 9.59 19.10
N GLN A 24 38.02 9.33 19.29
CA GLN A 24 37.02 9.29 18.24
C GLN A 24 36.96 10.68 17.64
N ARG A 25 37.60 10.85 16.47
CA ARG A 25 37.37 12.06 15.69
C ARG A 25 35.86 12.16 15.48
N PRO A 26 35.25 13.33 15.75
CA PRO A 26 33.85 13.59 15.50
C PRO A 26 33.44 13.03 14.14
N PHE A 27 32.34 12.29 14.08
CA PHE A 27 31.90 11.67 12.82
C PHE A 27 31.62 12.78 11.81
N GLN A 28 32.28 12.72 10.64
CA GLN A 28 32.07 13.69 9.57
C GLN A 28 30.98 13.18 8.63
N VAL A 29 29.87 13.91 8.52
CA VAL A 29 28.82 13.67 7.54
C VAL A 29 29.15 14.45 6.26
N VAL A 30 29.03 13.78 5.11
CA VAL A 30 29.13 14.42 3.79
C VAL A 30 27.77 14.97 3.40
N LEU A 31 27.70 16.20 2.90
CA LEU A 31 26.47 16.88 2.51
C LEU A 31 26.63 17.56 1.15
N VAL A 32 25.55 17.66 0.38
CA VAL A 32 25.50 18.39 -0.90
C VAL A 32 25.07 19.83 -0.64
N ASP A 33 25.75 20.80 -1.26
CA ASP A 33 25.37 22.22 -1.26
C ASP A 33 24.15 22.45 -2.16
N ILE A 34 23.02 22.82 -1.56
CA ILE A 34 21.73 23.01 -2.26
C ILE A 34 21.83 24.17 -3.26
N GLU A 35 22.49 25.27 -2.90
CA GLU A 35 22.54 26.47 -3.72
C GLU A 35 23.35 26.24 -4.99
N LYS A 36 24.50 25.58 -4.87
CA LYS A 36 25.32 25.19 -6.03
C LYS A 36 24.62 24.16 -6.90
N ALA A 37 24.01 23.14 -6.31
CA ALA A 37 23.26 22.14 -7.07
C ALA A 37 22.11 22.77 -7.87
N ALA A 38 21.39 23.74 -7.30
CA ALA A 38 20.30 24.42 -7.97
C ALA A 38 20.76 25.38 -9.09
N LYS A 39 21.75 26.23 -8.79
CA LYS A 39 22.15 27.35 -9.68
C LYS A 39 23.17 26.94 -10.72
N ASP A 40 24.15 26.14 -10.31
CA ASP A 40 25.29 25.77 -11.14
C ASP A 40 25.07 24.40 -11.81
N GLN A 41 24.02 23.67 -11.41
CA GLN A 41 23.76 22.29 -11.82
C GLN A 41 24.98 21.39 -11.60
N GLU A 42 25.66 21.62 -10.47
CA GLU A 42 26.88 20.92 -10.07
C GLU A 42 26.71 20.31 -8.68
N ILE A 43 27.09 19.04 -8.53
CA ILE A 43 27.10 18.40 -7.21
C ILE A 43 28.39 18.80 -6.48
N HIS A 44 28.25 19.66 -5.49
CA HIS A 44 29.35 20.08 -4.64
C HIS A 44 29.17 19.53 -3.22
N CYS A 45 30.00 18.56 -2.84
CA CYS A 45 29.95 17.95 -1.52
C CYS A 45 30.88 18.63 -0.51
N VAL A 46 30.46 18.68 0.76
CA VAL A 46 31.24 19.19 1.88
C VAL A 46 31.20 18.22 3.05
N GLU A 47 32.31 18.06 3.77
CA GLU A 47 32.35 17.33 5.05
C GLU A 47 32.00 18.28 6.20
N LYS A 48 31.10 17.86 7.10
CA LYS A 48 30.71 18.58 8.32
C LYS A 48 30.71 17.65 9.52
N SER A 49 31.03 18.17 10.71
CA SER A 49 30.90 17.39 11.94
C SER A 49 29.43 17.14 12.25
N LEU A 50 29.01 15.88 12.39
CA LEU A 50 27.64 15.52 12.78
C LEU A 50 27.34 15.97 14.22
N GLU A 51 28.36 16.11 15.08
CA GLU A 51 28.24 16.70 16.44
C GLU A 51 28.47 18.23 16.47
N GLY A 52 28.45 18.90 15.33
CA GLY A 52 28.55 20.36 15.26
C GLY A 52 27.40 21.09 15.97
N THR A 53 27.55 22.41 16.14
CA THR A 53 26.44 23.23 16.67
C THR A 53 25.26 23.24 15.71
N VAL A 54 24.03 23.36 16.22
CA VAL A 54 22.80 23.37 15.40
C VAL A 54 22.85 24.46 14.31
N GLU A 55 23.43 25.62 14.63
CA GLU A 55 23.57 26.73 13.66
C GLU A 55 24.53 26.39 12.51
N GLU A 56 25.53 25.55 12.75
CA GLU A 56 26.50 25.12 11.74
C GLU A 56 26.00 23.94 10.90
N LEU A 57 25.08 23.13 11.44
CA LEU A 57 24.61 21.89 10.85
C LEU A 57 23.09 21.89 10.66
N ASN A 58 22.62 22.78 9.77
CA ASN A 58 21.26 22.71 9.24
C ASN A 58 21.27 22.03 7.87
N PHE A 59 20.58 20.92 7.76
CA PHE A 59 20.47 20.15 6.51
C PHE A 59 19.13 19.42 6.39
N VAL A 60 18.73 19.13 5.16
CA VAL A 60 17.60 18.25 4.85
C VAL A 60 18.13 16.84 4.61
N ALA A 61 17.53 15.81 5.19
CA ALA A 61 17.78 14.42 4.79
C ALA A 61 16.74 13.99 3.75
N LEU A 62 17.19 13.45 2.62
CA LEU A 62 16.31 13.02 1.55
C LEU A 62 15.92 11.55 1.71
N SER A 63 14.61 11.27 1.68
CA SER A 63 14.06 9.92 1.61
C SER A 63 13.41 9.72 0.24
N TYR A 64 13.86 8.73 -0.51
CA TYR A 64 13.44 8.51 -1.90
C TYR A 64 13.57 7.02 -2.27
N ARG A 65 13.02 6.66 -3.44
CA ARG A 65 13.08 5.28 -3.94
C ARG A 65 14.45 4.96 -4.54
N TRP A 66 15.07 3.86 -4.12
CA TRP A 66 16.35 3.40 -4.67
C TRP A 66 16.19 2.61 -5.96
N GLY A 67 17.11 2.85 -6.91
CA GLY A 67 17.35 2.06 -8.13
C GLY A 67 16.19 2.10 -9.12
N GLU A 68 16.51 2.26 -10.42
CA GLU A 68 15.66 2.05 -11.62
C GLU A 68 16.09 2.95 -12.80
N VAL A 69 17.00 3.89 -12.55
CA VAL A 69 17.54 4.82 -13.56
C VAL A 69 18.89 4.30 -14.06
N GLN A 70 19.25 4.70 -15.28
CA GLN A 70 20.59 4.47 -15.82
C GLN A 70 21.65 5.08 -14.89
N GLU A 71 22.70 4.31 -14.64
CA GLU A 71 23.83 4.70 -13.81
C GLU A 71 24.46 6.01 -14.28
N THR A 72 24.59 6.95 -13.35
CA THR A 72 25.30 8.22 -13.54
C THR A 72 26.40 8.33 -12.49
N VAL A 73 27.63 8.58 -12.95
CA VAL A 73 28.80 8.74 -12.07
C VAL A 73 29.16 10.22 -11.99
N ILE A 74 29.35 10.72 -10.78
CA ILE A 74 29.73 12.11 -10.51
C ILE A 74 30.97 12.19 -9.62
N ASP A 75 31.75 13.24 -9.76
CA ASP A 75 32.83 13.57 -8.82
C ASP A 75 32.26 14.38 -7.65
N THR A 76 32.51 13.93 -6.42
CA THR A 76 32.06 14.62 -5.20
C THR A 76 33.00 15.74 -4.77
N HIS A 77 34.20 15.83 -5.38
CA HIS A 77 35.32 16.68 -4.97
C HIS A 77 35.88 16.37 -3.58
N LEU A 78 35.50 15.23 -2.99
CA LEU A 78 36.01 14.72 -1.71
C LEU A 78 36.91 13.48 -1.89
N GLY A 79 37.34 13.21 -3.13
CA GLY A 79 38.26 12.12 -3.45
C GLY A 79 37.59 10.76 -3.69
N TYR A 80 36.27 10.73 -3.90
CA TYR A 80 35.54 9.56 -4.37
C TYR A 80 34.50 9.94 -5.43
N LEU A 81 34.15 8.98 -6.27
CA LEU A 81 33.08 9.10 -7.25
C LEU A 81 31.79 8.54 -6.66
N ALA A 82 30.69 9.26 -6.81
CA ALA A 82 29.38 8.75 -6.42
C ALA A 82 28.66 8.16 -7.63
N THR A 83 28.14 6.95 -7.47
CA THR A 83 27.38 6.24 -8.49
C THR A 83 25.90 6.29 -8.16
N ILE A 84 25.14 7.00 -8.98
CA ILE A 84 23.70 7.24 -8.80
C ILE A 84 22.92 6.37 -9.79
N THR A 85 22.08 5.49 -9.27
CA THR A 85 21.20 4.60 -10.06
C THR A 85 19.71 4.81 -9.77
N SER A 86 19.40 5.73 -8.85
CA SER A 86 18.06 5.86 -8.26
C SER A 86 17.24 7.00 -8.84
N PHE A 87 17.89 8.05 -9.34
CA PHE A 87 17.22 9.24 -9.86
C PHE A 87 18.10 9.93 -10.92
N HIS A 88 17.48 10.79 -11.72
CA HIS A 88 18.20 11.62 -12.70
C HIS A 88 18.73 12.90 -12.02
N LEU A 89 19.90 13.38 -12.41
CA LEU A 89 20.48 14.60 -11.81
C LEU A 89 19.63 15.84 -12.05
N ASP A 90 19.06 16.01 -13.25
CA ASP A 90 18.15 17.13 -13.54
C ASP A 90 16.96 17.21 -12.56
N ASP A 91 16.38 16.05 -12.22
CA ASP A 91 15.27 15.95 -11.26
C ASP A 91 15.73 16.38 -9.85
N PHE A 92 16.97 16.03 -9.48
CA PHE A 92 17.59 16.46 -8.22
C PHE A 92 17.99 17.94 -8.21
N PHE A 93 18.48 18.51 -9.31
CA PHE A 93 18.76 19.94 -9.40
C PHE A 93 17.48 20.77 -9.30
N MET A 94 16.40 20.31 -9.94
CA MET A 94 15.07 20.90 -9.81
C MET A 94 14.58 20.84 -8.36
N LEU A 95 14.84 19.74 -7.64
CA LEU A 95 14.56 19.65 -6.20
C LEU A 95 15.28 20.73 -5.40
N CYS A 96 16.58 20.88 -5.64
CA CYS A 96 17.36 21.90 -4.94
C CYS A 96 16.86 23.31 -5.22
N ASP A 97 16.49 23.64 -6.46
CA ASP A 97 15.88 24.94 -6.79
C ASP A 97 14.57 25.17 -6.03
N MET A 98 13.73 24.14 -5.93
CA MET A 98 12.48 24.22 -5.18
C MET A 98 12.71 24.37 -3.67
N MET A 99 13.72 23.71 -3.10
CA MET A 99 14.10 23.91 -1.69
C MET A 99 14.52 25.35 -1.40
N ILE A 100 15.22 26.01 -2.32
CA ILE A 100 15.63 27.42 -2.18
C ILE A 100 14.43 28.36 -2.18
N ARG A 101 13.40 28.04 -2.96
CA ARG A 101 12.20 28.87 -3.09
C ARG A 101 11.21 28.64 -1.95
N GLU A 102 11.23 27.47 -1.34
CA GLU A 102 10.28 27.16 -0.28
C GLU A 102 10.62 27.88 1.02
N SER A 103 9.65 28.61 1.56
CA SER A 103 9.79 29.48 2.72
C SER A 103 10.40 28.80 3.96
N ASN A 104 10.07 27.53 4.21
CA ASN A 104 10.57 26.76 5.33
C ASN A 104 11.95 26.11 5.08
N LEU A 105 12.40 26.03 3.83
CA LEU A 105 13.63 25.35 3.43
C LEU A 105 14.71 26.31 2.90
N GLN A 106 14.34 27.52 2.48
CA GLN A 106 15.22 28.52 1.86
C GLN A 106 16.45 28.90 2.71
N HIS A 107 16.41 28.68 4.01
CA HIS A 107 17.50 28.98 4.94
C HIS A 107 18.45 27.80 5.18
N ILE A 108 18.11 26.61 4.68
CA ILE A 108 18.90 25.40 4.80
C ILE A 108 19.86 25.32 3.61
N LYS A 109 21.14 25.14 3.91
CA LYS A 109 22.21 25.19 2.90
C LYS A 109 22.54 23.83 2.29
N TYR A 110 22.22 22.76 3.01
CA TYR A 110 22.73 21.44 2.72
C TYR A 110 21.63 20.40 2.64
N VAL A 111 21.83 19.40 1.78
CA VAL A 111 21.00 18.21 1.69
C VAL A 111 21.87 16.95 1.79
N TRP A 112 21.41 15.97 2.55
CA TRP A 112 22.00 14.65 2.65
C TRP A 112 21.23 13.68 1.77
N VAL A 113 21.94 13.02 0.86
CA VAL A 113 21.40 11.99 -0.04
C VAL A 113 22.34 10.81 -0.01
N ASP A 114 21.92 9.66 0.50
CA ASP A 114 22.77 8.47 0.67
C ASP A 114 23.48 8.00 -0.62
N ALA A 115 22.84 8.08 -1.80
CA ALA A 115 23.47 7.73 -3.08
C ALA A 115 24.64 8.64 -3.47
N ILE A 116 24.74 9.84 -2.89
CA ILE A 116 25.79 10.82 -3.18
C ILE A 116 26.77 10.92 -2.01
N CYS A 117 26.24 11.02 -0.80
CA CYS A 117 26.98 11.33 0.43
C CYS A 117 27.67 10.13 1.06
N VAL A 118 27.42 8.91 0.59
CA VAL A 118 28.06 7.69 1.08
C VAL A 118 29.10 7.24 0.06
N ASP A 119 30.36 7.18 0.49
CA ASP A 119 31.47 6.63 -0.29
C ASP A 119 31.26 5.11 -0.45
N GLN A 120 30.67 4.71 -1.59
CA GLN A 120 30.30 3.32 -1.85
C GLN A 120 31.51 2.42 -2.09
N ASP A 121 32.63 2.97 -2.55
CA ASP A 121 33.85 2.24 -2.88
C ASP A 121 34.70 1.96 -1.63
N ASN A 122 34.63 2.82 -0.62
CA ASN A 122 35.34 2.64 0.64
C ASN A 122 34.48 1.89 1.68
N TYR A 123 34.71 0.57 1.78
CA TYR A 123 33.97 -0.31 2.70
C TYR A 123 33.89 0.20 4.15
N GLU A 124 35.00 0.70 4.71
CA GLU A 124 35.04 1.17 6.09
C GLU A 124 34.23 2.47 6.29
N ARG A 125 34.36 3.44 5.36
CA ARG A 125 33.56 4.67 5.39
C ARG A 125 32.08 4.41 5.17
N ARG A 126 31.74 3.54 4.22
CA ARG A 126 30.36 3.09 3.96
C ARG A 126 29.75 2.48 5.22
N LYS A 127 30.44 1.50 5.80
CA LYS A 127 29.99 0.82 7.03
C LYS A 127 29.82 1.79 8.19
N ALA A 128 30.79 2.68 8.42
CA ALA A 128 30.70 3.70 9.45
C ALA A 128 29.50 4.63 9.25
N THR A 129 29.23 5.05 8.01
CA THR A 129 28.09 5.92 7.67
C THR A 129 26.76 5.19 7.84
N ILE A 130 26.67 3.93 7.42
CA ILE A 130 25.49 3.07 7.62
C ILE A 130 25.15 2.96 9.10
N HIS A 131 26.15 2.74 9.96
CA HIS A 131 25.96 2.71 11.41
C HIS A 131 25.50 4.05 12.00
N GLN A 132 25.69 5.16 11.30
CA GLN A 132 25.27 6.51 11.71
C GLN A 132 23.98 6.98 11.03
N MET A 133 23.36 6.20 10.13
CA MET A 133 22.17 6.64 9.37
C MET A 133 21.04 7.13 10.28
N SER A 134 20.70 6.39 11.33
CA SER A 134 19.68 6.83 12.29
C SER A 134 20.03 8.17 12.93
N ASN A 135 21.29 8.39 13.27
CA ASN A 135 21.75 9.66 13.84
C ASN A 135 21.73 10.79 12.81
N ILE A 136 22.01 10.51 11.54
CA ILE A 136 21.92 11.48 10.44
C ILE A 136 20.46 11.92 10.26
N TYR A 137 19.52 10.98 10.12
CA TYR A 137 18.09 11.30 10.00
C TYR A 137 17.54 12.03 11.23
N ASN A 138 17.92 11.58 12.45
CA ASN A 138 17.48 12.22 13.70
C ASN A 138 18.01 13.65 13.86
N LYS A 139 19.17 13.98 13.27
CA LYS A 139 19.79 15.31 13.35
C LYS A 139 19.43 16.22 12.18
N ALA A 140 18.79 15.69 11.12
CA ALA A 140 18.34 16.51 10.01
C ALA A 140 17.28 17.51 10.48
N THR A 141 17.33 18.74 9.97
CA THR A 141 16.34 19.78 10.26
C THR A 141 14.97 19.38 9.70
N TYR A 142 14.96 18.76 8.52
CA TYR A 142 13.80 18.14 7.92
C TYR A 142 14.18 16.82 7.25
N ILE A 143 13.23 15.88 7.25
CA ILE A 143 13.26 14.73 6.36
C ILE A 143 12.30 15.04 5.21
N LEU A 144 12.81 15.10 3.99
CA LEU A 144 11.98 15.32 2.80
C LEU A 144 11.78 14.00 2.07
N ALA A 145 10.52 13.56 1.93
CA ALA A 145 10.19 12.39 1.13
C ALA A 145 9.88 12.79 -0.31
N VAL A 146 10.55 12.18 -1.29
CA VAL A 146 10.36 12.48 -2.73
C VAL A 146 10.11 11.17 -3.49
N PRO A 147 8.85 10.67 -3.51
CA PRO A 147 8.53 9.35 -4.04
C PRO A 147 8.79 9.22 -5.52
N ASP A 148 8.63 10.31 -6.27
CA ASP A 148 8.78 10.38 -7.71
C ASP A 148 10.09 11.05 -8.13
N LEU A 149 11.13 11.07 -7.28
CA LEU A 149 12.46 11.52 -7.70
C LEU A 149 13.02 10.73 -8.91
N HIS A 150 12.45 9.56 -9.16
CA HIS A 150 12.68 8.71 -10.33
C HIS A 150 11.67 8.96 -11.48
N MET A 151 11.07 10.15 -11.57
CA MET A 151 10.01 10.47 -12.54
C MET A 151 10.44 10.16 -13.98
N ARG A 152 11.70 10.43 -14.34
CA ARG A 152 12.25 10.09 -15.66
C ARG A 152 12.16 8.60 -15.99
N HIS A 153 12.37 7.72 -15.00
CA HIS A 153 12.16 6.29 -15.18
C HIS A 153 10.69 5.98 -15.47
N LEU A 154 9.77 6.54 -14.68
CA LEU A 154 8.33 6.33 -14.87
C LEU A 154 7.87 6.73 -16.27
N LEU A 155 8.38 7.86 -16.78
CA LEU A 155 8.13 8.33 -18.16
C LEU A 155 8.67 7.34 -19.21
N ASN A 156 9.84 6.76 -18.98
CA ASN A 156 10.50 5.86 -19.94
C ASN A 156 9.93 4.43 -19.94
N VAL A 157 9.29 4.00 -18.85
CA VAL A 157 8.75 2.63 -18.72
C VAL A 157 7.53 2.40 -19.62
N SER A 158 6.65 3.38 -19.77
CA SER A 158 5.39 3.21 -20.50
C SER A 158 4.79 4.55 -20.93
N MET A 159 4.21 4.58 -22.14
CA MET A 159 3.47 5.74 -22.66
C MET A 159 2.22 6.06 -21.82
N GLU A 160 1.63 5.06 -21.16
CA GLU A 160 0.52 5.24 -20.24
C GLU A 160 0.96 6.04 -19.01
N ASN A 161 2.13 5.73 -18.43
CA ASN A 161 2.70 6.51 -17.33
C ASN A 161 2.98 7.95 -17.76
N GLU A 162 3.56 8.15 -18.94
CA GLU A 162 3.79 9.49 -19.49
C GLU A 162 2.47 10.27 -19.61
N LYS A 163 1.42 9.65 -20.18
CA LYS A 163 0.10 10.29 -20.27
C LYS A 163 -0.48 10.61 -18.90
N ILE A 164 -0.34 9.72 -17.91
CA ILE A 164 -0.81 9.97 -16.55
C ILE A 164 -0.06 11.17 -15.94
N ILE A 165 1.27 11.21 -16.07
CA ILE A 165 2.12 12.29 -15.56
C ILE A 165 1.80 13.63 -16.22
N GLN A 166 1.68 13.66 -17.54
CA GLN A 166 1.31 14.87 -18.28
C GLN A 166 -0.12 15.32 -17.96
N ASN A 167 -1.07 14.39 -17.81
CA ASN A 167 -2.45 14.73 -17.48
C ASN A 167 -2.55 15.32 -16.07
N SER A 168 -1.85 14.77 -15.09
CA SER A 168 -1.89 15.29 -13.72
C SER A 168 -1.26 16.67 -13.59
N GLN A 169 -0.25 17.00 -14.41
CA GLN A 169 0.37 18.33 -14.41
C GLN A 169 -0.68 19.41 -14.72
N ASN A 170 -1.65 19.12 -15.60
CA ASN A 170 -2.75 20.04 -15.89
C ASN A 170 -3.73 20.22 -14.71
N PHE A 171 -3.64 19.38 -13.68
CA PHE A 171 -4.49 19.38 -12.49
C PHE A 171 -3.69 19.53 -11.19
N ASN A 172 -2.42 19.95 -11.28
CA ASN A 172 -1.51 20.04 -10.14
C ASN A 172 -2.07 20.89 -8.99
N GLU A 173 -2.62 22.07 -9.28
CA GLU A 173 -3.23 22.99 -8.31
C GLU A 173 -4.46 22.35 -7.66
N TYR A 174 -5.27 21.65 -8.45
CA TYR A 174 -6.45 20.96 -7.94
C TYR A 174 -6.08 19.79 -7.05
N ILE A 175 -5.14 18.94 -7.47
CA ILE A 175 -4.63 17.81 -6.69
C ILE A 175 -4.00 18.32 -5.40
N TYR A 176 -3.23 19.42 -5.45
CA TYR A 176 -2.66 20.06 -4.27
C TYR A 176 -3.74 20.46 -3.25
N HIS A 177 -4.76 21.20 -3.69
CA HIS A 177 -5.84 21.60 -2.79
C HIS A 177 -6.71 20.43 -2.33
N LEU A 178 -6.80 19.37 -3.13
CA LEU A 178 -7.52 18.15 -2.77
C LEU A 178 -6.82 17.43 -1.62
N ILE A 179 -5.50 17.24 -1.74
CA ILE A 179 -4.68 16.64 -0.69
C ILE A 179 -4.75 17.47 0.60
N GLN A 180 -4.70 18.80 0.48
CA GLN A 180 -4.79 19.73 1.61
C GLN A 180 -6.20 19.86 2.21
N GLY A 181 -7.23 19.26 1.58
CA GLY A 181 -8.62 19.42 2.02
C GLY A 181 -9.15 20.86 1.92
N ASN A 182 -8.56 21.70 1.05
CA ASN A 182 -8.94 23.11 0.92
C ASN A 182 -10.21 23.27 0.05
N ALA A 183 -11.36 22.99 0.66
CA ALA A 183 -12.66 22.98 -0.03
C ALA A 183 -12.98 24.29 -0.78
N ASP A 184 -12.67 25.45 -0.21
CA ASP A 184 -12.98 26.74 -0.83
C ASP A 184 -12.19 26.95 -2.14
N GLN A 185 -10.90 26.59 -2.15
CA GLN A 185 -10.09 26.66 -3.37
C GLN A 185 -10.53 25.62 -4.40
N LEU A 186 -10.90 24.42 -3.96
CA LEU A 186 -11.44 23.39 -4.86
C LEU A 186 -12.74 23.84 -5.52
N HIS A 187 -13.66 24.45 -4.76
CA HIS A 187 -14.89 25.02 -5.31
C HIS A 187 -14.61 26.17 -6.30
N ARG A 188 -13.61 27.01 -6.03
CA ARG A 188 -13.19 28.05 -6.99
C ARG A 188 -12.69 27.42 -8.29
N LEU A 189 -11.79 26.45 -8.19
CA LEU A 189 -11.23 25.74 -9.35
C LEU A 189 -12.29 24.97 -10.13
N ASP A 190 -13.27 24.38 -9.45
CA ASP A 190 -14.40 23.71 -10.10
C ASP A 190 -15.27 24.68 -10.90
N ASN A 191 -15.53 25.87 -10.36
CA ASN A 191 -16.27 26.90 -11.11
C ASN A 191 -15.49 27.40 -12.32
N THR A 192 -14.19 27.67 -12.17
CA THR A 192 -13.31 28.04 -13.30
C THR A 192 -13.30 26.95 -14.38
N PHE A 193 -13.17 25.68 -13.97
CA PHE A 193 -13.19 24.55 -14.90
C PHE A 193 -14.54 24.42 -15.62
N LEU A 194 -15.66 24.63 -14.92
CA LEU A 194 -17.00 24.63 -15.53
C LEU A 194 -17.16 25.76 -16.56
N ASP A 195 -16.57 26.93 -16.30
CA ASP A 195 -16.49 28.04 -17.26
C ASP A 195 -15.67 27.64 -18.49
N ASP A 196 -14.49 27.02 -18.31
CA ASP A 196 -13.57 26.64 -19.38
C ASP A 196 -14.11 25.58 -20.35
N ILE A 197 -15.10 24.78 -19.91
CA ILE A 197 -15.76 23.76 -20.74
C ILE A 197 -17.16 24.18 -21.22
N ASP A 198 -17.48 25.47 -21.10
CA ASP A 198 -18.74 26.07 -21.53
C ASP A 198 -19.99 25.43 -20.89
N VAL A 199 -19.89 24.96 -19.63
CA VAL A 199 -21.10 24.54 -18.90
C VAL A 199 -21.96 25.78 -18.66
N PRO A 200 -23.29 25.73 -18.92
CA PRO A 200 -24.16 26.87 -18.69
C PRO A 200 -23.94 27.53 -17.32
N SER A 201 -23.89 28.85 -17.29
CA SER A 201 -23.71 29.65 -16.07
C SER A 201 -24.93 29.63 -15.13
N ASP A 202 -25.85 28.69 -15.35
CA ASP A 202 -27.02 28.48 -14.52
C ASP A 202 -26.59 28.01 -13.12
N PRO A 203 -26.86 28.79 -12.05
CA PRO A 203 -26.39 28.48 -10.71
C PRO A 203 -26.95 27.16 -10.17
N GLU A 204 -28.20 26.82 -10.50
CA GLU A 204 -28.85 25.59 -10.03
C GLU A 204 -28.19 24.35 -10.64
N LEU A 205 -27.96 24.33 -11.96
CA LEU A 205 -27.22 23.25 -12.62
C LEU A 205 -25.82 23.08 -12.06
N ARG A 206 -25.06 24.16 -11.89
CA ARG A 206 -23.69 24.07 -11.37
C ARG A 206 -23.66 23.57 -9.93
N GLN A 207 -24.62 24.00 -9.10
CA GLN A 207 -24.78 23.47 -7.75
C GLN A 207 -25.13 21.98 -7.76
N LEU A 208 -26.00 21.53 -8.66
CA LEU A 208 -26.34 20.12 -8.81
C LEU A 208 -25.13 19.29 -9.24
N LEU A 209 -24.40 19.73 -10.27
CA LEU A 209 -23.20 19.06 -10.76
C LEU A 209 -22.13 18.94 -9.68
N THR A 210 -21.81 20.04 -8.99
CA THR A 210 -20.76 20.06 -7.98
C THR A 210 -21.11 19.24 -6.74
N LYS A 211 -22.39 19.16 -6.36
CA LYS A 211 -22.82 18.54 -5.10
C LYS A 211 -23.29 17.10 -5.18
N TYR A 212 -23.84 16.66 -6.33
CA TYR A 212 -24.41 15.32 -6.49
C TYR A 212 -23.59 14.37 -7.34
N THR A 213 -22.44 14.83 -7.85
CA THR A 213 -21.56 14.01 -8.66
C THR A 213 -20.23 13.77 -7.96
N VAL A 214 -19.61 12.65 -8.30
CA VAL A 214 -18.29 12.25 -7.79
C VAL A 214 -17.12 13.00 -8.45
N TYR A 215 -17.41 13.97 -9.32
CA TYR A 215 -16.43 14.57 -10.23
C TYR A 215 -15.84 15.91 -9.77
N PHE A 216 -16.33 16.45 -8.67
CA PHE A 216 -15.97 17.77 -8.14
C PHE A 216 -15.60 17.68 -6.66
N ALA A 217 -15.27 18.82 -6.06
CA ALA A 217 -14.77 18.95 -4.70
C ALA A 217 -15.58 18.12 -3.70
N ASP A 218 -16.91 18.24 -3.71
CA ASP A 218 -17.78 17.50 -2.79
C ASP A 218 -17.74 15.98 -3.04
N GLY A 219 -17.61 15.55 -4.29
CA GLY A 219 -17.43 14.14 -4.65
C GLY A 219 -16.12 13.55 -4.17
N PHE A 220 -15.08 14.37 -4.05
CA PHE A 220 -13.77 13.94 -3.59
C PHE A 220 -13.54 14.10 -2.09
N THR A 221 -14.27 15.02 -1.45
CA THR A 221 -14.02 15.42 -0.05
C THR A 221 -15.10 14.94 0.91
N LYS A 222 -16.30 14.61 0.43
CA LYS A 222 -17.41 14.19 1.29
C LYS A 222 -17.80 12.74 0.96
N PRO A 223 -18.09 11.92 1.98
CA PRO A 223 -18.67 10.60 1.74
C PRO A 223 -20.02 10.78 1.03
N GLN A 224 -20.11 10.33 -0.21
CA GLN A 224 -21.36 10.31 -0.95
C GLN A 224 -21.91 8.89 -0.88
N LYS A 225 -23.15 8.77 -0.39
CA LYS A 225 -23.92 7.54 -0.58
C LYS A 225 -24.36 7.54 -2.03
N HIS A 226 -24.08 6.45 -2.74
CA HIS A 226 -24.56 6.22 -4.09
C HIS A 226 -25.41 4.94 -4.10
N TYR A 227 -26.39 4.91 -5.00
CA TYR A 227 -27.14 3.69 -5.28
C TYR A 227 -26.21 2.62 -5.86
N ARG A 228 -26.50 1.33 -5.65
CA ARG A 228 -25.65 0.21 -6.12
C ARG A 228 -25.42 0.22 -7.64
N PHE A 229 -26.33 0.84 -8.39
CA PHE A 229 -26.25 0.96 -9.85
C PHE A 229 -25.96 2.40 -10.28
N TYR A 230 -25.21 3.15 -9.47
CA TYR A 230 -24.82 4.51 -9.77
C TYR A 230 -23.84 4.55 -10.94
N ASP A 231 -24.33 4.94 -12.11
CA ASP A 231 -23.48 5.33 -13.22
C ASP A 231 -23.24 6.86 -13.16
N PRO A 232 -22.00 7.31 -12.84
CA PRO A 232 -21.71 8.71 -12.71
C PRO A 232 -21.85 9.46 -14.05
N GLU A 233 -21.65 8.80 -15.20
CA GLU A 233 -21.89 9.41 -16.52
C GLU A 233 -23.39 9.65 -16.76
N GLU A 234 -24.24 8.66 -16.48
CA GLU A 234 -25.71 8.80 -16.60
C GLU A 234 -26.23 9.94 -15.72
N VAL A 235 -25.65 10.13 -14.53
CA VAL A 235 -26.05 11.18 -13.59
C VAL A 235 -25.78 12.57 -14.16
N LEU A 236 -24.66 12.79 -14.86
CA LEU A 236 -24.36 14.09 -15.49
C LEU A 236 -25.41 14.46 -16.53
N GLU A 237 -25.77 13.50 -17.39
CA GLU A 237 -26.78 13.69 -18.42
C GLU A 237 -28.16 13.94 -17.80
N HIS A 238 -28.52 13.15 -16.79
CA HIS A 238 -29.78 13.28 -16.06
C HIS A 238 -29.92 14.64 -15.36
N LEU A 239 -28.86 15.12 -14.69
CA LEU A 239 -28.86 16.42 -14.02
C LEU A 239 -29.09 17.57 -15.01
N TYR A 240 -28.49 17.49 -16.20
CA TYR A 240 -28.71 18.46 -17.25
C TYR A 240 -30.16 18.44 -17.77
N GLU A 241 -30.72 17.25 -18.02
CA GLU A 241 -32.12 17.11 -18.48
C GLU A 241 -33.14 17.66 -17.48
N VAL A 242 -32.95 17.33 -16.18
CA VAL A 242 -33.83 17.82 -15.12
C VAL A 242 -33.81 19.34 -15.08
N ASN A 243 -32.63 19.96 -15.20
CA ASN A 243 -32.51 21.40 -15.21
C ASN A 243 -33.19 22.05 -16.42
N GLN A 244 -33.00 21.50 -17.63
CA GLN A 244 -33.65 22.01 -18.85
C GLN A 244 -35.18 21.93 -18.77
N THR A 245 -35.69 20.87 -18.15
CA THR A 245 -37.13 20.67 -17.94
C THR A 245 -37.68 21.72 -16.96
N SER A 246 -36.96 21.99 -15.87
CA SER A 246 -37.31 23.02 -14.89
C SER A 246 -37.34 24.43 -15.49
N LEU A 247 -36.36 24.77 -16.34
CA LEU A 247 -36.31 26.04 -17.06
C LEU A 247 -37.50 26.20 -18.02
N THR A 248 -37.83 25.15 -18.77
CA THR A 248 -38.96 25.17 -19.73
C THR A 248 -40.30 25.35 -19.00
N ARG A 249 -40.50 24.65 -17.88
CA ARG A 249 -41.72 24.76 -17.06
C ARG A 249 -41.88 26.15 -16.44
N SER A 250 -40.77 26.76 -16.02
CA SER A 250 -40.78 28.13 -15.47
C SER A 250 -41.15 29.15 -16.53
N GLN A 251 -40.70 28.96 -17.77
CA GLN A 251 -41.08 29.82 -18.90
C GLN A 251 -42.53 29.64 -19.34
N SER A 252 -43.09 28.42 -19.28
CA SER A 252 -44.49 28.18 -19.66
C SER A 252 -45.47 28.80 -18.65
N LEU A 253 -45.16 28.75 -17.36
CA LEU A 253 -46.01 29.35 -16.32
C LEU A 253 -46.09 30.88 -16.46
N LEU A 254 -45.00 31.54 -16.84
CA LEU A 254 -44.98 33.00 -17.07
C LEU A 254 -45.79 33.44 -18.31
N ARG A 255 -46.19 32.52 -19.19
CA ARG A 255 -46.98 32.85 -20.39
C ARG A 255 -48.48 32.62 -20.22
N GLN A 256 -48.91 31.98 -19.14
CA GLN A 256 -50.33 31.65 -18.93
C GLN A 256 -51.12 32.74 -18.19
N ASP A 257 -50.46 33.80 -17.71
CA ASP A 257 -51.11 34.87 -16.92
C ASP A 257 -51.53 36.10 -17.74
N ASP A 258 -51.30 36.11 -19.07
CA ASP A 258 -51.52 37.31 -19.91
C ASP A 258 -52.84 37.32 -20.72
N ASP A 259 -53.70 36.29 -20.64
CA ASP A 259 -54.90 36.17 -21.52
C ASP A 259 -56.27 36.16 -20.81
N ASP A 260 -56.36 36.37 -19.49
CA ASP A 260 -57.66 36.55 -18.79
C ASP A 260 -57.87 38.04 -18.40
N ASP A 261 -58.14 38.86 -19.42
CA ASP A 261 -58.87 40.12 -19.26
C ASP A 261 -60.33 39.78 -18.92
N ASP A 262 -60.71 39.87 -17.65
CA ASP A 262 -61.98 40.48 -17.22
C ASP A 262 -62.06 40.57 -15.68
N ASP A 263 -62.07 41.81 -15.19
CA ASP A 263 -62.68 42.30 -13.94
C ASP A 263 -62.41 41.54 -12.62
N ASP A 264 -61.45 41.99 -11.80
CA ASP A 264 -61.80 42.55 -10.47
C ASP A 264 -60.65 43.21 -9.69
N ASP A 265 -60.98 44.38 -9.13
CA ASP A 265 -60.13 45.35 -8.44
C ASP A 265 -59.77 44.94 -7.01
N HIS A 266 -58.95 43.90 -6.82
CA HIS A 266 -58.37 43.57 -5.51
C HIS A 266 -56.84 43.56 -5.46
N LYS A 267 -56.34 44.78 -5.31
CA LYS A 267 -55.01 45.17 -4.85
C LYS A 267 -54.48 44.36 -3.65
N ARG A 268 -53.16 44.17 -3.70
CA ARG A 268 -52.17 44.20 -2.61
C ARG A 268 -52.03 42.95 -1.75
N ASN A 269 -51.01 42.14 -2.07
CA ASN A 269 -49.75 42.03 -1.30
C ASN A 269 -48.90 40.88 -1.87
N GLN A 270 -48.31 41.05 -3.06
CA GLN A 270 -47.20 40.18 -3.47
C GLN A 270 -45.92 40.70 -2.81
N THR A 271 -45.67 40.16 -1.63
CA THR A 271 -44.40 40.24 -0.92
C THR A 271 -43.31 39.76 -1.86
N GLN A 272 -42.27 40.57 -2.09
CA GLN A 272 -41.03 40.13 -2.71
C GLN A 272 -40.56 38.88 -1.97
N ILE A 273 -40.70 37.72 -2.62
CA ILE A 273 -40.11 36.46 -2.16
C ILE A 273 -38.61 36.67 -2.32
N GLY A 274 -37.96 37.11 -1.24
CA GLY A 274 -36.52 37.22 -1.17
C GLY A 274 -35.91 35.88 -1.57
N GLY A 275 -34.84 35.93 -2.37
CA GLY A 275 -34.10 34.76 -2.86
C GLY A 275 -33.44 33.97 -1.73
N GLY A 276 -34.25 33.38 -0.86
CA GLY A 276 -33.83 32.39 0.11
C GLY A 276 -33.41 31.14 -0.63
N ASN A 277 -32.20 30.66 -0.32
CA ASN A 277 -31.67 29.40 -0.82
C ASN A 277 -32.72 28.31 -0.64
N LYS A 278 -33.34 27.87 -1.74
CA LYS A 278 -34.23 26.71 -1.70
C LYS A 278 -33.43 25.52 -1.17
N PRO A 279 -33.99 24.70 -0.25
CA PRO A 279 -33.38 23.45 0.15
C PRO A 279 -32.93 22.66 -1.09
N LEU A 280 -31.74 22.09 -1.06
CA LEU A 280 -31.16 21.37 -2.20
C LEU A 280 -32.08 20.27 -2.75
N LYS A 281 -32.86 19.63 -1.87
CA LYS A 281 -33.86 18.61 -2.23
C LYS A 281 -34.97 19.16 -3.12
N ASP A 282 -35.22 20.47 -3.07
CA ASP A 282 -36.24 21.14 -3.86
C ASP A 282 -35.72 21.60 -5.23
N LEU A 283 -34.39 21.51 -5.46
CA LEU A 283 -33.79 21.77 -6.78
C LEU A 283 -33.89 20.56 -7.71
N HIS A 284 -34.16 19.37 -7.16
CA HIS A 284 -34.29 18.14 -7.93
C HIS A 284 -35.71 17.58 -7.79
N HIS A 285 -36.50 17.74 -8.84
CA HIS A 285 -37.83 17.15 -8.97
C HIS A 285 -37.85 16.19 -10.16
N CYS A 286 -37.20 15.03 -9.98
CA CYS A 286 -37.29 13.97 -10.98
C CYS A 286 -38.46 13.03 -10.68
N ASN A 287 -39.50 13.06 -11.51
CA ASN A 287 -40.62 12.13 -11.42
C ASN A 287 -40.36 10.81 -12.16
N LYS A 288 -39.15 10.57 -12.69
CA LYS A 288 -38.82 9.30 -13.35
C LYS A 288 -38.66 8.24 -12.26
N MET A 289 -39.38 7.12 -12.39
CA MET A 289 -39.39 5.98 -11.46
C MET A 289 -38.00 5.37 -11.18
N ALA A 290 -37.01 5.68 -12.00
CA ALA A 290 -35.63 5.26 -11.82
C ALA A 290 -34.71 6.48 -11.95
N CYS A 291 -34.92 7.48 -11.10
CA CYS A 291 -33.99 8.59 -11.02
C CYS A 291 -32.64 8.09 -10.47
N PRO A 292 -31.50 8.33 -11.15
CA PRO A 292 -30.20 7.88 -10.67
C PRO A 292 -29.73 8.56 -9.36
N LEU A 293 -30.46 9.58 -8.91
CA LEU A 293 -30.23 10.27 -7.63
C LEU A 293 -31.20 9.83 -6.52
N ASP A 294 -32.14 8.92 -6.81
CA ASP A 294 -33.09 8.45 -5.83
C ASP A 294 -32.48 7.29 -5.03
N PHE A 295 -32.52 7.38 -3.71
CA PHE A 295 -31.81 6.49 -2.78
C PHE A 295 -32.69 5.33 -2.27
N HIS A 296 -33.79 5.04 -2.95
CA HIS A 296 -34.68 3.97 -2.54
C HIS A 296 -34.10 2.59 -2.89
N ASP A 297 -34.05 1.68 -1.90
CA ASP A 297 -33.49 0.32 -1.97
C ASP A 297 -34.26 -0.65 -2.89
N GLU A 298 -35.18 -0.16 -3.72
CA GLU A 298 -35.96 -1.00 -4.63
C GLU A 298 -35.13 -1.34 -5.88
N GLN A 299 -35.21 -2.59 -6.33
CA GLN A 299 -34.45 -3.09 -7.48
C GLN A 299 -34.75 -2.29 -8.75
N PRO A 300 -33.76 -2.02 -9.62
CA PRO A 300 -33.99 -1.30 -10.85
C PRO A 300 -34.91 -2.12 -11.77
N PRO A 301 -35.85 -1.48 -12.49
CA PRO A 301 -36.64 -2.17 -13.51
C PRO A 301 -35.74 -2.72 -14.64
N GLN A 302 -35.91 -4.00 -15.00
CA GLN A 302 -35.09 -4.77 -15.95
C GLN A 302 -35.02 -4.26 -17.42
N TRP A 303 -35.68 -3.16 -17.80
CA TRP A 303 -35.91 -2.79 -19.22
C TRP A 303 -34.98 -1.70 -19.79
N ARG A 304 -33.80 -1.46 -19.22
CA ARG A 304 -33.01 -0.24 -19.49
C ARG A 304 -32.01 -0.23 -20.65
N THR A 305 -31.89 -1.27 -21.47
CA THR A 305 -30.67 -1.44 -22.29
C THR A 305 -30.63 -0.74 -23.66
N ASP A 306 -31.69 -0.08 -24.16
CA ASP A 306 -31.78 0.23 -25.61
C ASP A 306 -31.82 1.72 -26.03
N MET A 307 -31.57 2.69 -25.15
CA MET A 307 -31.52 4.12 -25.54
C MET A 307 -30.12 4.72 -25.42
N VAL A 308 -29.33 4.68 -26.51
CA VAL A 308 -28.06 5.41 -26.62
C VAL A 308 -28.35 6.88 -26.91
N MET A 309 -28.26 7.73 -25.90
CA MET A 309 -28.36 9.18 -26.05
C MET A 309 -27.05 9.78 -26.64
N PRO A 310 -27.13 10.84 -27.45
CA PRO A 310 -25.94 11.55 -27.93
C PRO A 310 -25.24 12.28 -26.78
N LYS A 311 -24.10 11.73 -26.33
CA LYS A 311 -23.26 12.28 -25.25
C LYS A 311 -22.87 13.74 -25.54
N LYS A 312 -22.99 14.62 -24.54
CA LYS A 312 -22.60 16.03 -24.69
C LYS A 312 -21.07 16.18 -24.69
N PRO A 313 -20.50 17.15 -25.45
CA PRO A 313 -19.04 17.35 -25.49
C PRO A 313 -18.39 17.72 -24.16
N TRP A 314 -19.10 18.18 -23.14
CA TRP A 314 -18.48 18.54 -21.86
C TRP A 314 -18.43 17.36 -20.86
N THR A 315 -19.29 16.34 -20.97
CA THR A 315 -19.32 15.20 -20.03
C THR A 315 -18.03 14.40 -20.08
N HIS A 316 -17.49 14.11 -21.28
CA HIS A 316 -16.23 13.39 -21.41
C HIS A 316 -15.03 14.12 -20.78
N ARG A 317 -15.04 15.46 -20.73
CA ARG A 317 -13.96 16.25 -20.12
C ARG A 317 -14.00 16.14 -18.59
N ILE A 318 -15.19 16.09 -18.01
CA ILE A 318 -15.39 15.86 -16.56
C ILE A 318 -14.86 14.47 -16.17
N VAL A 319 -15.25 13.41 -16.90
CA VAL A 319 -14.77 12.04 -16.63
C VAL A 319 -13.26 11.93 -16.75
N LYS A 320 -12.68 12.52 -17.81
CA LYS A 320 -11.22 12.52 -18.03
C LYS A 320 -10.47 13.17 -16.86
N ARG A 321 -10.97 14.29 -16.32
CA ARG A 321 -10.39 14.97 -15.15
C ARG A 321 -10.43 14.09 -13.90
N ASN A 322 -11.56 13.45 -13.61
CA ASN A 322 -11.71 12.58 -12.44
C ASN A 322 -10.79 11.35 -12.46
N ASN A 323 -10.65 10.70 -13.61
CA ASN A 323 -9.75 9.55 -13.74
C ASN A 323 -8.28 9.94 -13.52
N ALA A 324 -7.90 11.19 -13.82
CA ALA A 324 -6.54 11.70 -13.56
C ALA A 324 -6.29 12.04 -12.08
N ILE A 325 -7.33 12.38 -11.31
CA ILE A 325 -7.24 12.80 -9.91
C ILE A 325 -7.17 11.60 -8.93
N ARG A 326 -7.75 10.45 -9.31
CA ARG A 326 -7.95 9.27 -8.43
C ARG A 326 -6.71 8.37 -8.18
N GLN A 327 -5.47 8.88 -8.22
CA GLN A 327 -4.26 8.06 -7.98
C GLN A 327 -3.27 8.68 -6.97
N LYS A 328 -2.91 7.89 -5.93
CA LYS A 328 -1.78 7.97 -4.93
C LYS A 328 -1.97 8.74 -3.62
N ASN A 329 -1.38 8.27 -2.47
CA ASN A 329 -0.36 8.85 -1.47
C ASN A 329 -0.64 9.53 -0.07
N ASN A 330 0.41 9.99 0.71
CA ASN A 330 0.62 10.79 2.02
C ASN A 330 1.93 10.77 2.94
N LEU A 331 2.34 11.82 3.70
CA LEU A 331 3.72 12.22 4.31
C LEU A 331 4.12 13.62 3.77
N LYS A 332 5.19 14.29 4.28
CA LYS A 332 5.78 15.48 3.64
C LYS A 332 6.38 15.10 2.30
N TYR A 333 5.51 15.07 1.32
CA TYR A 333 5.92 14.85 -0.03
C TYR A 333 6.29 16.13 -0.69
N TRP A 334 7.25 15.97 -1.54
CA TRP A 334 7.27 16.72 -2.75
C TRP A 334 7.15 15.74 -3.90
N PHE A 335 6.18 15.99 -4.77
CA PHE A 335 6.05 15.29 -6.04
C PHE A 335 6.62 16.20 -7.12
N LEU A 336 7.67 15.75 -7.81
CA LEU A 336 8.16 16.41 -9.02
C LEU A 336 7.01 16.73 -9.97
N GLN A 337 6.08 15.77 -10.09
CA GLN A 337 4.89 15.85 -10.94
C GLN A 337 3.93 16.99 -10.57
N LEU A 338 3.93 17.45 -9.32
CA LEU A 338 3.10 18.56 -8.83
C LEU A 338 3.87 19.88 -8.72
N SER A 339 5.15 19.91 -9.09
CA SER A 339 5.93 21.15 -9.10
C SER A 339 5.43 22.06 -10.23
N ASP A 340 4.81 23.16 -9.84
CA ASP A 340 4.55 24.29 -10.72
C ASP A 340 5.46 25.44 -10.30
N SER A 341 5.93 26.21 -11.29
CA SER A 341 6.60 27.48 -11.05
C SER A 341 5.77 28.49 -10.23
N SER A 342 4.44 28.32 -10.19
CA SER A 342 3.51 29.29 -9.62
C SER A 342 3.12 29.06 -8.16
N PHE A 343 3.36 27.88 -7.56
CA PHE A 343 3.05 27.63 -6.15
C PHE A 343 4.00 26.63 -5.49
N SER A 344 4.28 26.85 -4.20
CA SER A 344 5.12 25.94 -3.39
C SER A 344 4.34 24.65 -3.10
N SER A 345 4.72 23.56 -3.76
CA SER A 345 4.04 22.26 -3.71
C SER A 345 4.53 21.34 -2.59
N PHE A 346 5.10 21.89 -1.51
CA PHE A 346 5.50 21.10 -0.35
C PHE A 346 4.31 20.85 0.56
N PHE A 347 4.02 19.58 0.82
CA PHE A 347 2.98 19.18 1.76
C PHE A 347 3.60 19.05 3.15
N THR A 348 2.97 19.64 4.17
CA THR A 348 3.35 19.40 5.56
C THR A 348 2.49 18.26 6.09
N PHE A 349 3.12 17.21 6.58
CA PHE A 349 2.49 16.08 7.22
C PHE A 349 2.99 16.03 8.64
N ASP A 350 2.07 16.05 9.58
CA ASP A 350 2.33 16.00 11.01
C ASP A 350 1.68 14.74 11.55
N PHE A 351 2.51 13.76 11.94
CA PHE A 351 2.04 12.50 12.54
C PHE A 351 1.28 12.72 13.85
N THR A 352 1.38 13.91 14.45
CA THR A 352 0.69 14.28 15.69
C THR A 352 -0.60 15.06 15.45
N ASP A 353 -0.94 15.36 14.19
CA ASP A 353 -2.20 16.03 13.86
C ASP A 353 -3.38 15.16 14.34
N PRO A 354 -4.23 15.65 15.25
CA PRO A 354 -5.38 14.92 15.75
C PRO A 354 -6.31 14.41 14.64
N ALA A 355 -6.37 15.12 13.50
CA ALA A 355 -7.17 14.71 12.34
C ALA A 355 -6.75 13.33 11.79
N PHE A 356 -5.49 12.94 11.96
CA PHE A 356 -4.99 11.64 11.53
C PHE A 356 -5.12 10.57 12.62
N ALA A 357 -5.12 10.96 13.89
CA ALA A 357 -5.17 10.03 15.02
C ALA A 357 -6.60 9.54 15.34
N SER A 358 -7.63 10.39 15.19
CA SER A 358 -9.02 10.01 15.54
C SER A 358 -9.86 9.56 14.35
N ASP A 359 -9.73 10.21 13.19
CA ASP A 359 -10.73 10.09 12.12
C ASP A 359 -10.36 9.02 11.07
N ILE A 360 -9.07 8.73 10.91
CA ILE A 360 -8.59 7.77 9.90
C ILE A 360 -8.66 6.32 10.39
N PRO A 361 -8.20 5.98 11.61
CA PRO A 361 -8.28 4.60 12.09
C PRO A 361 -9.72 4.15 12.44
N SER A 362 -10.59 5.10 12.83
CA SER A 362 -11.96 4.81 13.27
C SER A 362 -13.00 4.80 12.15
N ALA A 363 -12.67 5.32 10.97
CA ALA A 363 -13.53 5.21 9.80
C ALA A 363 -13.65 3.73 9.42
N ILE A 364 -14.79 3.11 9.74
CA ILE A 364 -15.12 1.73 9.36
C ILE A 364 -15.00 1.63 7.84
N TYR A 365 -13.84 1.18 7.38
CA TYR A 365 -13.58 0.98 5.98
C TYR A 365 -14.17 -0.35 5.60
N ILE A 366 -15.25 -0.29 4.84
CA ILE A 366 -15.76 -1.44 4.13
C ILE A 366 -14.71 -1.78 3.08
N SER A 367 -14.24 -3.03 3.07
CA SER A 367 -13.33 -3.54 2.04
C SER A 367 -13.80 -3.12 0.65
N PRO A 368 -12.90 -2.77 -0.29
CA PRO A 368 -13.25 -2.39 -1.67
C PRO A 368 -14.05 -3.44 -2.45
N ASP A 369 -14.31 -4.62 -1.89
CA ASP A 369 -15.20 -5.64 -2.46
C ASP A 369 -16.68 -5.22 -2.55
N GLU A 370 -17.11 -4.13 -1.91
CA GLU A 370 -18.40 -3.48 -2.24
C GLU A 370 -18.19 -2.30 -3.19
N ASP A 371 -18.39 -2.56 -4.49
CA ASP A 371 -18.51 -1.73 -5.73
C ASP A 371 -18.31 -0.18 -5.74
N TYR A 372 -18.32 0.55 -4.63
CA TYR A 372 -18.03 1.98 -4.57
C TYR A 372 -17.32 2.34 -3.26
N ASP A 373 -16.04 2.69 -3.34
CA ASP A 373 -15.29 3.25 -2.22
C ASP A 373 -15.95 4.58 -1.79
N ARG A 374 -16.60 4.55 -0.63
CA ARG A 374 -17.41 5.66 -0.09
C ARG A 374 -16.53 6.76 0.53
N ASN A 375 -15.23 6.55 0.58
CA ASN A 375 -14.34 7.43 1.33
C ASN A 375 -13.85 8.59 0.47
N PRO A 376 -13.74 9.80 1.06
CA PRO A 376 -13.08 10.92 0.40
C PRO A 376 -11.67 10.53 -0.09
N ILE A 377 -11.32 10.90 -1.33
CA ILE A 377 -10.01 10.60 -1.93
C ILE A 377 -8.88 11.12 -1.05
N HIS A 378 -9.02 12.33 -0.49
CA HIS A 378 -7.99 12.86 0.38
C HIS A 378 -7.85 12.07 1.68
N LEU A 379 -8.89 11.38 2.18
CA LEU A 379 -8.74 10.48 3.34
C LEU A 379 -8.17 9.11 2.95
N GLN A 380 -8.49 8.60 1.76
CA GLN A 380 -7.80 7.43 1.18
C GLN A 380 -6.31 7.71 1.01
N PHE A 381 -5.99 8.91 0.49
CA PHE A 381 -4.65 9.50 0.50
C PHE A 381 -4.16 9.41 1.96
N HIS A 382 -4.82 10.14 2.88
CA HIS A 382 -4.69 10.12 4.38
C HIS A 382 -4.00 8.83 4.85
N ARG A 383 -4.82 7.80 4.71
CA ARG A 383 -4.63 6.45 5.19
C ARG A 383 -3.55 5.67 4.47
N LEU A 384 -3.58 5.64 3.13
CA LEU A 384 -2.69 4.77 2.34
C LEU A 384 -1.24 4.97 2.67
N ILE A 385 -0.92 6.15 3.14
CA ILE A 385 0.40 6.41 3.65
C ILE A 385 0.57 6.13 5.10
N ILE A 386 -0.42 6.46 5.93
CA ILE A 386 -0.24 6.26 7.36
C ILE A 386 0.09 4.79 7.47
N ASP A 387 -0.66 3.93 6.79
CA ASP A 387 -0.35 2.53 6.55
C ASP A 387 1.09 2.26 6.03
N ARG A 388 1.59 3.03 5.06
CA ARG A 388 2.97 2.88 4.54
C ARG A 388 4.07 3.44 5.44
N LEU A 389 3.75 4.24 6.45
CA LEU A 389 4.72 5.00 7.24
C LEU A 389 4.68 4.74 8.74
N THR A 390 3.50 4.52 9.29
CA THR A 390 3.28 4.24 10.72
C THR A 390 3.61 2.80 11.07
N GLY A 391 4.30 2.09 10.19
CA GLY A 391 5.00 0.86 10.51
C GLY A 391 4.59 -0.24 9.55
N LEU A 392 5.20 -0.27 8.37
CA LEU A 392 5.32 -1.54 7.69
C LEU A 392 5.98 -2.51 8.67
N THR A 393 5.33 -3.64 8.91
CA THR A 393 5.94 -4.73 9.66
C THR A 393 7.29 -5.05 9.03
N PHE A 394 8.24 -5.55 9.81
CA PHE A 394 9.52 -5.91 9.22
C PHE A 394 9.38 -7.02 8.16
N PHE A 395 8.31 -7.84 8.24
CA PHE A 395 7.90 -8.75 7.17
C PHE A 395 7.57 -8.04 5.88
N GLU A 396 6.71 -7.02 5.92
CA GLU A 396 6.36 -6.19 4.76
C GLU A 396 7.60 -5.56 4.16
N MET A 397 8.40 -4.89 4.99
CA MET A 397 9.62 -4.24 4.53
C MET A 397 10.55 -5.24 3.85
N MET A 398 10.75 -6.41 4.45
CA MET A 398 11.72 -7.40 3.95
C MET A 398 11.23 -8.11 2.70
N LEU A 399 9.99 -8.59 2.71
CA LEU A 399 9.42 -9.45 1.68
C LEU A 399 8.83 -8.69 0.49
N GLN A 400 8.43 -7.42 0.65
CA GLN A 400 8.08 -6.56 -0.49
C GLN A 400 9.31 -5.92 -1.15
N SER A 401 10.43 -5.81 -0.44
CA SER A 401 11.63 -5.24 -1.04
C SER A 401 12.23 -6.17 -2.09
N ARG A 402 12.36 -5.68 -3.33
CA ARG A 402 13.08 -6.40 -4.40
C ARG A 402 14.60 -6.45 -4.17
N ALA A 403 15.11 -5.70 -3.19
CA ALA A 403 16.53 -5.54 -2.95
C ALA A 403 16.99 -6.39 -1.76
N MET A 404 17.67 -7.48 -2.08
CA MET A 404 18.19 -8.46 -1.11
C MET A 404 19.24 -7.85 -0.16
N ASP A 405 19.86 -6.73 -0.55
CA ASP A 405 20.87 -6.04 0.26
C ASP A 405 20.29 -5.31 1.49
N ARG A 406 18.96 -5.25 1.62
CA ARG A 406 18.28 -4.49 2.68
C ARG A 406 18.10 -5.26 3.99
N PHE A 407 18.51 -6.53 4.05
CA PHE A 407 18.39 -7.35 5.27
C PHE A 407 19.02 -6.70 6.50
N TYR A 408 20.18 -6.07 6.34
CA TYR A 408 20.89 -5.38 7.43
C TYR A 408 20.11 -4.21 8.03
N ALA A 409 19.33 -3.53 7.19
CA ALA A 409 18.59 -2.33 7.56
C ALA A 409 17.21 -2.67 8.13
N ILE A 410 16.60 -3.76 7.66
CA ILE A 410 15.19 -4.08 7.92
C ILE A 410 15.02 -5.03 9.11
N LEU A 411 15.96 -5.96 9.31
CA LEU A 411 15.81 -6.96 10.38
C LEU A 411 15.78 -6.25 11.76
N PRO A 412 14.75 -6.49 12.60
CA PRO A 412 14.63 -5.83 13.89
C PRO A 412 15.88 -6.03 14.76
N GLN A 413 16.71 -5.00 14.86
CA GLN A 413 18.00 -5.10 15.57
C GLN A 413 17.81 -5.32 17.06
N SER A 414 16.68 -4.93 17.63
CA SER A 414 16.32 -5.22 19.02
C SER A 414 16.16 -6.72 19.28
N LYS A 415 15.65 -7.47 18.28
CA LYS A 415 15.25 -8.87 18.41
C LYS A 415 16.27 -9.85 17.83
N TYR A 416 16.87 -9.51 16.68
CA TYR A 416 17.73 -10.43 15.91
C TYR A 416 19.15 -9.91 15.70
N LYS A 417 19.65 -9.06 16.59
CA LYS A 417 20.97 -8.43 16.50
C LYS A 417 22.11 -9.42 16.21
N SER A 418 22.10 -10.58 16.86
CA SER A 418 23.13 -11.61 16.76
C SER A 418 23.24 -12.22 15.36
N ASN A 419 22.15 -12.19 14.58
CA ASN A 419 22.09 -12.78 13.24
C ASN A 419 22.58 -11.81 12.15
N ILE A 420 22.62 -10.50 12.42
CA ILE A 420 22.96 -9.47 11.43
C ILE A 420 24.38 -9.65 10.86
N THR A 421 25.34 -10.06 11.69
CA THR A 421 26.73 -10.27 11.24
C THR A 421 26.87 -11.45 10.28
N GLN A 422 25.90 -12.37 10.27
CA GLN A 422 25.93 -13.56 9.44
C GLN A 422 25.29 -13.33 8.06
N VAL A 423 24.48 -12.28 7.89
CA VAL A 423 23.71 -11.99 6.66
C VAL A 423 24.57 -12.04 5.40
N ALA A 424 25.84 -11.61 5.48
CA ALA A 424 26.77 -11.59 4.35
C ALA A 424 27.05 -12.99 3.76
N HIS A 425 26.90 -14.02 4.59
CA HIS A 425 27.23 -15.40 4.28
C HIS A 425 26.01 -16.24 3.91
N TRP A 426 24.79 -15.67 3.93
CA TRP A 426 23.57 -16.42 3.68
C TRP A 426 23.30 -16.69 2.20
N GLU A 427 24.10 -16.13 1.29
CA GLU A 427 24.01 -16.33 -0.17
C GLU A 427 22.58 -16.14 -0.72
N ILE A 428 21.86 -15.16 -0.18
CA ILE A 428 20.45 -14.95 -0.52
C ILE A 428 20.36 -14.37 -1.94
N ASN A 429 19.79 -15.14 -2.86
CA ASN A 429 19.66 -14.81 -4.29
C ASN A 429 18.21 -14.87 -4.83
N ALA A 430 17.27 -15.39 -4.04
CA ALA A 430 15.85 -15.42 -4.36
C ALA A 430 14.98 -15.17 -3.12
N LEU A 431 13.73 -14.75 -3.33
CA LEU A 431 12.74 -14.56 -2.25
C LEU A 431 12.47 -15.86 -1.46
N LEU A 432 12.61 -17.02 -2.12
CA LEU A 432 12.54 -18.32 -1.45
C LEU A 432 13.62 -18.44 -0.37
N SER A 433 14.89 -18.15 -0.71
CA SER A 433 16.02 -18.18 0.23
C SER A 433 15.84 -17.19 1.38
N VAL A 434 15.24 -16.02 1.11
CA VAL A 434 14.84 -15.05 2.14
C VAL A 434 13.89 -15.69 3.15
N LYS A 435 12.76 -16.25 2.69
CA LYS A 435 11.75 -16.83 3.57
C LYS A 435 12.29 -18.02 4.35
N LEU A 436 13.03 -18.92 3.71
CA LEU A 436 13.67 -20.06 4.40
C LEU A 436 14.62 -19.58 5.49
N ARG A 437 15.46 -18.58 5.20
CA ARG A 437 16.38 -18.04 6.20
C ARG A 437 15.66 -17.35 7.35
N LEU A 438 14.55 -16.67 7.07
CA LEU A 438 13.69 -16.09 8.10
C LEU A 438 13.13 -17.17 9.04
N TYR A 439 12.61 -18.28 8.52
CA TYR A 439 12.16 -19.41 9.34
C TYR A 439 13.28 -20.06 10.17
N GLU A 440 14.54 -19.92 9.76
CA GLU A 440 15.68 -20.40 10.53
C GLU A 440 15.99 -19.49 11.73
N ILE A 441 16.01 -18.17 11.52
CA ILE A 441 16.50 -17.20 12.52
C ILE A 441 15.41 -16.59 13.41
N MET A 442 14.15 -16.63 12.98
CA MET A 442 13.04 -16.02 13.70
C MET A 442 12.74 -16.75 15.00
N ASP A 443 12.03 -16.07 15.89
CA ASP A 443 11.43 -16.73 17.03
C ASP A 443 10.11 -17.38 16.61
N THR A 444 9.51 -18.09 17.54
CA THR A 444 8.28 -18.86 17.31
C THR A 444 7.16 -17.97 16.80
N VAL A 445 6.91 -16.84 17.46
CA VAL A 445 5.82 -15.91 17.14
C VAL A 445 5.94 -15.40 15.71
N ASP A 446 7.11 -14.94 15.30
CA ASP A 446 7.32 -14.41 13.95
C ASP A 446 7.21 -15.51 12.89
N LYS A 447 7.66 -16.74 13.17
CA LYS A 447 7.44 -17.88 12.25
C LYS A 447 5.97 -18.19 12.05
N TRP A 448 5.17 -18.15 13.11
CA TRP A 448 3.72 -18.35 13.05
C TRP A 448 3.05 -17.27 12.21
N HIS A 449 3.37 -16.00 12.47
CA HIS A 449 2.88 -14.89 11.64
C HIS A 449 3.23 -15.10 10.16
N LEU A 450 4.50 -15.37 9.82
CA LEU A 450 4.92 -15.59 8.43
C LEU A 450 4.19 -16.75 7.75
N LEU A 451 3.92 -17.83 8.49
CA LEU A 451 3.20 -18.99 7.98
C LEU A 451 1.75 -18.64 7.67
N PHE A 452 1.05 -17.95 8.57
CA PHE A 452 -0.34 -17.54 8.36
C PHE A 452 -0.46 -16.49 7.25
N LEU A 453 0.49 -15.56 7.14
CA LEU A 453 0.57 -14.65 6.00
C LEU A 453 0.70 -15.40 4.66
N SER A 454 1.49 -16.46 4.64
CA SER A 454 1.68 -17.30 3.46
C SER A 454 0.44 -18.17 3.15
N GLY A 455 -0.32 -18.52 4.20
CA GLY A 455 -1.58 -19.27 4.14
C GLY A 455 -2.84 -18.42 3.94
N ASP A 456 -2.74 -17.10 4.02
CA ASP A 456 -3.87 -16.18 3.93
C ASP A 456 -4.68 -16.40 2.65
N PHE A 457 -5.99 -16.15 2.73
CA PHE A 457 -6.89 -16.47 1.64
C PHE A 457 -6.66 -15.65 0.38
N LEU A 458 -6.20 -14.40 0.53
CA LEU A 458 -5.93 -13.52 -0.61
C LEU A 458 -4.53 -13.72 -1.19
N SER A 459 -3.60 -14.30 -0.42
CA SER A 459 -2.29 -14.66 -0.92
C SER A 459 -2.42 -15.57 -2.17
N VAL A 460 -1.44 -15.60 -3.06
CA VAL A 460 -1.46 -16.50 -4.24
C VAL A 460 -0.64 -17.75 -3.92
N PRO A 461 -1.26 -18.95 -3.81
CA PRO A 461 -0.51 -20.17 -3.58
C PRO A 461 0.36 -20.45 -4.80
N SER A 462 1.61 -20.84 -4.55
CA SER A 462 2.56 -21.22 -5.58
C SER A 462 2.38 -22.70 -5.93
N ASP A 463 2.55 -23.03 -7.22
CA ASP A 463 2.57 -24.42 -7.70
C ASP A 463 3.95 -25.09 -7.46
N ALA A 464 4.82 -24.49 -6.64
CA ALA A 464 6.16 -24.97 -6.29
C ALA A 464 6.30 -25.29 -4.80
N LEU A 465 7.20 -26.23 -4.49
CA LEU A 465 7.57 -26.56 -3.11
C LEU A 465 8.85 -25.79 -2.69
N PRO A 466 8.97 -25.33 -1.42
CA PRO A 466 7.96 -25.52 -0.42
C PRO A 466 6.83 -24.50 -0.45
N THR A 467 5.57 -24.91 -0.26
CA THR A 467 4.41 -24.00 -0.44
C THR A 467 4.42 -22.84 0.56
N PHE A 468 4.84 -23.08 1.80
CA PHE A 468 4.96 -22.03 2.82
C PHE A 468 5.99 -20.94 2.47
N ALA A 469 7.02 -21.26 1.69
CA ALA A 469 8.07 -20.31 1.33
C ALA A 469 7.95 -19.78 -0.11
N THR A 470 7.11 -20.38 -0.96
CA THR A 470 6.93 -19.94 -2.35
C THR A 470 5.62 -19.18 -2.58
N SER A 471 4.65 -19.24 -1.65
CA SER A 471 3.43 -18.43 -1.73
C SER A 471 3.71 -16.93 -1.81
N THR A 472 2.97 -16.22 -2.65
CA THR A 472 3.00 -14.75 -2.71
C THR A 472 2.06 -14.21 -1.65
N ILE A 473 2.60 -13.49 -0.67
CA ILE A 473 1.80 -12.91 0.42
C ILE A 473 1.00 -11.74 -0.14
N ASP A 474 -0.32 -11.73 0.07
CA ASP A 474 -1.12 -10.52 -0.07
C ASP A 474 -1.00 -9.70 1.21
N TRP A 475 -0.59 -8.45 1.05
CA TRP A 475 -0.37 -7.54 2.15
C TRP A 475 -1.60 -6.71 2.49
N ALA A 476 -2.62 -6.71 1.62
CA ALA A 476 -3.86 -5.98 1.86
C ALA A 476 -4.67 -6.55 3.04
N SER A 477 -4.53 -7.85 3.35
CA SER A 477 -5.26 -8.54 4.41
C SER A 477 -4.67 -8.37 5.82
N ILE A 478 -3.47 -7.81 5.96
CA ILE A 478 -2.67 -7.87 7.20
C ILE A 478 -3.12 -6.85 8.25
N VAL A 479 -3.98 -5.90 7.87
CA VAL A 479 -4.29 -4.68 8.62
C VAL A 479 -5.04 -4.92 9.95
N TYR A 480 -5.31 -6.16 10.37
CA TYR A 480 -6.25 -6.44 11.47
C TYR A 480 -5.75 -7.35 12.61
N HIS A 481 -4.46 -7.65 12.70
CA HIS A 481 -3.93 -8.26 13.92
C HIS A 481 -3.76 -7.17 15.00
N ASP A 482 -4.87 -6.79 15.62
CA ASP A 482 -4.82 -5.96 16.81
C ASP A 482 -4.26 -6.82 17.96
N ASP A 483 -2.97 -6.61 18.28
CA ASP A 483 -2.28 -7.24 19.42
C ASP A 483 -2.89 -6.82 20.77
N SER A 484 -3.91 -5.95 20.80
CA SER A 484 -4.40 -5.31 22.02
C SER A 484 -5.29 -6.17 22.93
N GLU A 485 -5.84 -7.30 22.44
CA GLU A 485 -6.70 -8.18 23.26
C GLU A 485 -6.31 -9.66 23.16
N ASP A 486 -5.13 -10.02 23.71
CA ASP A 486 -4.51 -11.36 23.80
C ASP A 486 -5.50 -12.55 23.77
N PRO A 487 -5.96 -12.99 22.57
CA PRO A 487 -6.74 -14.21 22.46
C PRO A 487 -5.72 -15.34 22.49
N SER A 488 -5.91 -16.33 23.36
CA SER A 488 -5.00 -17.48 23.50
C SER A 488 -4.61 -18.02 22.12
N SER A 489 -3.37 -17.79 21.71
CA SER A 489 -2.86 -18.22 20.41
C SER A 489 -2.95 -19.74 20.29
N ASN A 490 -3.14 -20.27 19.08
CA ASN A 490 -3.22 -21.71 18.83
C ASN A 490 -1.86 -22.43 18.87
N TYR A 491 -0.94 -21.91 19.68
CA TYR A 491 0.39 -22.44 19.88
C TYR A 491 0.88 -22.18 21.29
N ASP A 492 1.69 -23.10 21.80
CA ASP A 492 2.25 -23.02 23.15
C ASP A 492 3.48 -22.10 23.17
N MET A 493 3.29 -20.87 23.63
CA MET A 493 4.37 -19.90 23.85
C MET A 493 5.44 -20.40 24.84
N ASN A 494 5.08 -21.28 25.78
CA ASN A 494 6.03 -21.76 26.79
C ASN A 494 6.98 -22.85 26.27
N LYS A 495 6.69 -23.41 25.08
CA LYS A 495 7.50 -24.41 24.41
C LYS A 495 8.15 -23.81 23.16
N GLU A 496 8.91 -22.73 23.35
CA GLU A 496 9.52 -21.92 22.27
C GLU A 496 10.21 -22.75 21.17
N SER A 497 10.78 -23.92 21.48
CA SER A 497 11.53 -24.72 20.51
C SER A 497 10.76 -25.81 19.74
N THR A 498 9.47 -26.07 20.02
CA THR A 498 8.79 -27.27 19.44
C THR A 498 7.52 -27.01 18.63
N SER A 499 6.96 -25.80 18.66
CA SER A 499 5.69 -25.56 17.94
C SER A 499 5.87 -25.33 16.44
N ILE A 500 7.01 -24.79 16.00
CA ILE A 500 7.32 -24.54 14.59
C ILE A 500 8.83 -24.61 14.33
N THR A 501 9.27 -25.63 13.57
CA THR A 501 10.69 -25.87 13.28
C THR A 501 10.92 -26.11 11.79
N LEU A 502 11.95 -25.45 11.24
CA LEU A 502 12.37 -25.67 9.86
C LEU A 502 13.31 -26.88 9.81
N HIS A 503 13.01 -27.82 8.92
CA HIS A 503 13.82 -29.00 8.69
C HIS A 503 14.27 -29.07 7.24
N TYR A 504 15.40 -29.73 7.05
CA TYR A 504 15.96 -30.03 5.75
C TYR A 504 16.02 -31.55 5.57
N HIS A 505 15.22 -32.10 4.67
CA HIS A 505 15.19 -33.54 4.43
C HIS A 505 16.32 -33.93 3.48
N HIS A 506 17.40 -34.50 4.03
CA HIS A 506 18.50 -35.02 3.23
C HIS A 506 18.33 -36.53 3.03
N HIS A 507 17.87 -36.95 1.85
CA HIS A 507 17.84 -38.35 1.46
C HIS A 507 19.27 -38.89 1.31
N LYS A 508 19.85 -39.39 2.40
CA LYS A 508 21.21 -39.96 2.38
C LYS A 508 21.29 -41.37 1.76
N ASP A 509 20.16 -42.07 1.63
CA ASP A 509 20.16 -43.51 1.34
C ASP A 509 19.68 -43.90 -0.07
N GLN A 510 19.35 -42.95 -0.94
CA GLN A 510 19.00 -43.24 -2.35
C GLN A 510 19.93 -42.52 -3.31
N ALA A 511 21.13 -43.09 -3.45
CA ALA A 511 22.03 -42.75 -4.53
C ALA A 511 21.43 -43.22 -5.87
N LYS A 512 20.74 -42.33 -6.61
CA LYS A 512 21.18 -41.97 -7.97
C LYS A 512 20.28 -41.04 -8.80
N ASP A 513 18.99 -40.81 -8.54
CA ASP A 513 18.16 -40.26 -9.64
C ASP A 513 17.15 -39.13 -9.36
N SER A 514 17.13 -38.47 -8.20
CA SER A 514 16.43 -37.18 -8.11
C SER A 514 16.91 -36.31 -6.96
N ASP A 515 17.51 -35.17 -7.33
CA ASP A 515 18.25 -34.21 -6.50
C ASP A 515 17.36 -33.23 -5.71
N SER A 516 16.12 -33.60 -5.37
CA SER A 516 15.20 -32.69 -4.69
C SER A 516 15.38 -32.80 -3.18
N SER A 517 16.38 -32.11 -2.65
CA SER A 517 16.36 -31.77 -1.23
C SER A 517 15.18 -30.84 -0.96
N LEU A 518 14.24 -31.29 -0.12
CA LEU A 518 13.05 -30.53 0.22
C LEU A 518 13.16 -30.01 1.65
N TYR A 519 12.86 -28.73 1.80
CA TYR A 519 12.61 -28.13 3.11
C TYR A 519 11.18 -28.41 3.52
N TYR A 520 10.95 -28.62 4.80
CA TYR A 520 9.62 -28.65 5.38
C TYR A 520 9.59 -27.94 6.72
N LEU A 521 8.43 -27.41 7.05
CA LEU A 521 8.15 -26.76 8.31
C LEU A 521 7.31 -27.71 9.17
N GLN A 522 7.87 -28.20 10.28
CA GLN A 522 7.12 -29.02 11.22
C GLN A 522 6.33 -28.10 12.16
N LEU A 523 5.00 -28.24 12.13
CA LEU A 523 4.05 -27.42 12.89
C LEU A 523 3.29 -28.27 13.91
N THR A 524 3.16 -27.80 15.15
CA THR A 524 2.41 -28.46 16.22
C THR A 524 1.39 -27.49 16.82
N PRO A 525 0.15 -27.43 16.31
CA PRO A 525 -0.91 -26.54 16.83
C PRO A 525 -1.53 -27.10 18.12
N LEU A 526 -2.22 -26.27 18.92
CA LEU A 526 -2.98 -26.74 20.09
C LEU A 526 -4.33 -27.34 19.73
N GLU A 527 -4.98 -26.85 18.67
CA GLU A 527 -6.23 -27.36 18.12
C GLU A 527 -6.17 -27.35 16.58
N TYR A 528 -6.86 -28.29 15.96
CA TYR A 528 -7.05 -28.31 14.51
C TYR A 528 -8.37 -28.98 14.16
N TYR A 529 -8.82 -28.77 12.93
CA TYR A 529 -10.03 -29.36 12.41
C TYR A 529 -9.71 -30.19 11.17
N VAL A 530 -10.38 -31.33 11.03
CA VAL A 530 -10.16 -32.25 9.91
C VAL A 530 -11.44 -32.46 9.14
N VAL A 531 -11.33 -32.48 7.81
CA VAL A 531 -12.32 -33.07 6.93
C VAL A 531 -11.63 -34.17 6.16
N ARG A 532 -12.13 -35.40 6.32
CA ARG A 532 -11.73 -36.54 5.51
C ARG A 532 -12.61 -36.60 4.28
N GLN A 533 -12.04 -36.33 3.10
CA GLN A 533 -12.77 -36.49 1.84
C GLN A 533 -12.23 -37.70 1.07
N PRO A 534 -13.10 -38.63 0.64
CA PRO A 534 -12.73 -39.61 -0.37
C PRO A 534 -12.23 -38.89 -1.63
N TYR A 535 -11.11 -39.35 -2.19
CA TYR A 535 -10.46 -38.74 -3.35
C TYR A 535 -11.41 -38.51 -4.55
N ASP A 536 -12.40 -39.37 -4.72
CA ASP A 536 -13.35 -39.36 -5.85
C ASP A 536 -14.69 -38.66 -5.58
N SER A 537 -15.01 -38.32 -4.32
CA SER A 537 -16.35 -37.77 -3.97
C SER A 537 -16.38 -36.25 -3.81
N CYS A 538 -15.30 -35.55 -4.15
CA CYS A 538 -15.27 -34.10 -4.04
C CYS A 538 -16.03 -33.48 -5.21
N ASP A 539 -17.30 -33.09 -4.98
CA ASP A 539 -18.11 -32.27 -5.90
C ASP A 539 -17.56 -30.84 -6.08
N CYS A 540 -16.32 -30.56 -5.62
CA CYS A 540 -15.62 -29.30 -5.85
C CYS A 540 -14.58 -29.46 -6.99
N PRO A 541 -14.97 -29.27 -8.26
CA PRO A 541 -14.08 -29.51 -9.41
C PRO A 541 -12.83 -28.62 -9.44
N SER A 542 -12.82 -27.50 -8.71
CA SER A 542 -11.64 -26.62 -8.57
C SER A 542 -10.55 -27.21 -7.67
N VAL A 543 -10.92 -27.83 -6.54
CA VAL A 543 -9.99 -28.40 -5.55
C VAL A 543 -9.10 -29.50 -6.14
N SER A 544 -9.59 -30.14 -7.21
CA SER A 544 -9.01 -31.41 -7.64
C SER A 544 -7.70 -31.25 -8.39
N ARG A 545 -7.49 -30.28 -9.29
CA ARG A 545 -6.36 -30.41 -10.25
C ARG A 545 -5.00 -29.99 -9.69
N LYS A 546 -4.92 -28.85 -9.01
CA LYS A 546 -3.65 -28.31 -8.49
C LYS A 546 -3.16 -29.07 -7.27
N THR A 547 -4.06 -29.27 -6.31
CA THR A 547 -3.79 -30.09 -5.13
C THR A 547 -3.35 -31.49 -5.52
N LYS A 548 -3.96 -32.12 -6.56
CA LYS A 548 -3.48 -33.41 -7.10
C LYS A 548 -2.05 -33.36 -7.63
N LEU A 549 -1.67 -32.34 -8.39
CA LEU A 549 -0.31 -32.23 -8.93
C LEU A 549 0.73 -32.07 -7.83
N LEU A 550 0.42 -31.31 -6.78
CA LEU A 550 1.32 -31.12 -5.65
C LEU A 550 1.39 -32.35 -4.74
N CYS A 551 0.25 -33.01 -4.48
CA CYS A 551 0.21 -34.30 -3.78
C CYS A 551 1.00 -35.39 -4.52
N HIS A 552 0.89 -35.44 -5.85
CA HIS A 552 1.72 -36.31 -6.68
C HIS A 552 3.21 -35.92 -6.59
N SER A 553 3.52 -34.62 -6.55
CA SER A 553 4.90 -34.14 -6.36
C SER A 553 5.49 -34.53 -5.00
N LEU A 554 4.65 -34.67 -3.98
CA LEU A 554 5.03 -35.19 -2.66
C LEU A 554 5.12 -36.72 -2.58
N GLN A 555 4.83 -37.42 -3.68
CA GLN A 555 4.79 -38.88 -3.76
C GLN A 555 3.87 -39.47 -2.69
N LEU A 556 2.71 -38.84 -2.48
CA LEU A 556 1.66 -39.48 -1.68
C LEU A 556 1.23 -40.76 -2.41
N ASP A 557 1.17 -41.87 -1.69
CA ASP A 557 0.83 -43.19 -2.25
C ASP A 557 -0.49 -43.09 -3.04
N GLU A 558 -0.46 -43.46 -4.33
CA GLU A 558 -1.66 -43.45 -5.18
C GLU A 558 -2.74 -44.39 -4.64
N ASP A 559 -2.34 -45.40 -3.85
CA ASP A 559 -3.25 -46.34 -3.19
C ASP A 559 -3.86 -45.77 -1.88
N SER A 560 -3.30 -44.67 -1.34
CA SER A 560 -3.87 -43.92 -0.22
C SER A 560 -4.98 -42.98 -0.73
N LEU A 561 -6.15 -43.56 -1.02
CA LEU A 561 -7.35 -42.94 -1.61
C LEU A 561 -8.00 -41.78 -0.81
N THR A 562 -7.34 -41.23 0.20
CA THR A 562 -7.87 -40.14 1.02
C THR A 562 -6.85 -39.00 1.11
N VAL A 563 -7.23 -37.84 0.55
CA VAL A 563 -6.56 -36.58 0.85
C VAL A 563 -7.31 -35.97 2.03
N ASP A 564 -6.59 -35.76 3.12
CA ASP A 564 -7.11 -35.11 4.30
C ASP A 564 -6.95 -33.61 4.17
N ILE A 565 -7.98 -32.89 4.62
CA ILE A 565 -7.94 -31.44 4.72
C ILE A 565 -7.88 -31.08 6.19
N VAL A 566 -6.90 -30.25 6.54
CA VAL A 566 -6.72 -29.77 7.90
C VAL A 566 -6.90 -28.25 7.90
N CYS A 567 -7.68 -27.75 8.85
CA CYS A 567 -7.82 -26.33 9.15
C CYS A 567 -7.20 -26.07 10.52
N ILE A 568 -6.23 -25.16 10.57
CA ILE A 568 -5.55 -24.76 11.80
C ILE A 568 -5.91 -23.29 12.05
N PRO A 569 -6.74 -22.99 13.06
CA PRO A 569 -7.06 -21.61 13.38
C PRO A 569 -5.85 -20.90 13.97
N TYR A 570 -5.76 -19.58 13.78
CA TYR A 570 -4.72 -18.79 14.41
C TYR A 570 -4.90 -18.69 15.93
N TYR A 571 -6.15 -18.55 16.38
CA TYR A 571 -6.52 -18.42 17.79
C TYR A 571 -7.22 -19.69 18.30
N ALA A 572 -6.79 -20.19 19.47
CA ALA A 572 -7.40 -21.35 20.10
C ALA A 572 -8.79 -21.04 20.68
N GLY A 573 -9.63 -22.07 20.83
CA GLY A 573 -10.91 -22.00 21.54
C GLY A 573 -12.03 -21.28 20.79
N LYS A 574 -11.76 -20.72 19.61
CA LYS A 574 -12.81 -20.14 18.76
C LYS A 574 -13.50 -21.28 18.02
N LYS A 575 -14.78 -21.51 18.34
CA LYS A 575 -15.61 -22.41 17.54
C LYS A 575 -15.61 -21.89 16.09
N MET A 576 -15.20 -22.72 15.15
CA MET A 576 -15.12 -22.47 13.70
C MET A 576 -16.45 -22.05 13.02
N LEU A 577 -17.52 -21.82 13.79
CA LEU A 577 -18.91 -21.72 13.35
C LEU A 577 -19.38 -20.29 13.04
N GLN A 578 -18.51 -19.29 13.06
CA GLN A 578 -18.86 -17.94 12.60
C GLN A 578 -18.19 -17.70 11.26
N GLU A 579 -19.00 -17.43 10.23
CA GLU A 579 -18.57 -17.22 8.83
C GLU A 579 -17.48 -16.14 8.69
N ASP A 580 -17.35 -15.25 9.66
CA ASP A 580 -16.39 -14.15 9.64
C ASP A 580 -14.96 -14.54 10.09
N THR A 581 -14.72 -15.73 10.66
CA THR A 581 -13.40 -16.09 11.20
C THR A 581 -12.49 -16.84 10.21
N PHE A 582 -12.96 -17.14 9.01
CA PHE A 582 -12.19 -17.91 8.02
C PHE A 582 -10.91 -17.22 7.54
N GLN A 583 -10.83 -15.89 7.68
CA GLN A 583 -9.69 -15.10 7.25
C GLN A 583 -8.40 -15.43 8.02
N TYR A 584 -8.50 -16.06 9.20
CA TYR A 584 -7.36 -16.34 10.08
C TYR A 584 -7.06 -17.83 10.25
N ASN A 585 -7.40 -18.63 9.24
CA ASN A 585 -7.22 -20.08 9.29
C ASN A 585 -6.20 -20.54 8.24
N LEU A 586 -5.25 -21.37 8.66
CA LEU A 586 -4.32 -22.04 7.77
C LEU A 586 -4.96 -23.35 7.29
N PHE A 587 -5.14 -23.49 5.98
CA PHE A 587 -5.68 -24.70 5.38
C PHE A 587 -4.56 -25.52 4.75
N LEU A 588 -4.52 -26.81 5.10
CA LEU A 588 -3.57 -27.78 4.59
C LEU A 588 -4.30 -28.89 3.85
N ALA A 589 -3.70 -29.37 2.77
CA ALA A 589 -4.09 -30.61 2.10
C ALA A 589 -2.93 -31.61 2.18
N GLY A 590 -3.20 -32.86 2.50
CA GLY A 590 -2.14 -33.85 2.68
C GLY A 590 -2.61 -35.21 3.13
N SER A 591 -1.71 -35.93 3.81
CA SER A 591 -1.97 -37.26 4.36
C SER A 591 -1.41 -37.36 5.78
N PHE A 592 -2.22 -37.83 6.72
CA PHE A 592 -1.76 -38.16 8.07
C PHE A 592 -0.76 -39.33 8.10
N ILE A 593 -0.89 -40.29 7.18
CA ILE A 593 -0.04 -41.49 7.14
C ILE A 593 1.40 -41.10 6.79
N GLU A 594 1.54 -40.31 5.74
CA GLU A 594 2.85 -39.82 5.27
C GLU A 594 3.34 -38.60 6.06
N ASN A 595 2.44 -37.94 6.77
CA ASN A 595 2.64 -36.63 7.42
C ASN A 595 3.33 -35.64 6.47
N LYS A 596 2.75 -35.46 5.28
CA LYS A 596 3.19 -34.47 4.28
C LYS A 596 2.01 -33.60 3.93
N TRP A 597 2.20 -32.30 4.04
CA TRP A 597 1.14 -31.30 3.91
C TRP A 597 1.57 -30.17 3.00
N ILE A 598 0.63 -29.57 2.28
CA ILE A 598 0.82 -28.33 1.52
C ILE A 598 -0.24 -27.32 1.91
N ILE A 599 0.07 -26.03 1.78
CA ILE A 599 -0.91 -24.96 1.96
C ILE A 599 -1.89 -24.98 0.77
N THR A 600 -3.20 -24.92 1.06
CA THR A 600 -4.28 -24.85 0.06
C THR A 600 -5.28 -23.73 0.38
N LYS A 601 -6.07 -23.30 -0.62
CA LYS A 601 -7.08 -22.22 -0.48
C LYS A 601 -8.46 -22.60 -0.99
N GLU A 602 -8.55 -23.74 -1.66
CA GLU A 602 -9.69 -24.08 -2.50
C GLU A 602 -10.97 -24.40 -1.69
N ILE A 603 -10.88 -24.40 -0.36
CA ILE A 603 -11.88 -24.97 0.56
C ILE A 603 -12.68 -23.89 1.30
N GLN A 604 -12.18 -22.65 1.33
CA GLN A 604 -12.80 -21.57 2.10
C GLN A 604 -14.18 -21.13 1.59
N SER A 605 -14.50 -21.38 0.32
CA SER A 605 -15.77 -20.93 -0.29
C SER A 605 -16.95 -21.88 -0.07
N THR A 606 -16.70 -23.10 0.38
CA THR A 606 -17.75 -24.11 0.51
C THR A 606 -18.03 -24.37 1.98
N ALA A 607 -19.30 -24.23 2.39
CA ALA A 607 -19.76 -24.65 3.70
C ALA A 607 -19.65 -26.18 3.80
N VAL A 608 -18.45 -26.69 4.08
CA VAL A 608 -18.22 -28.13 4.23
C VAL A 608 -18.89 -28.57 5.55
N PRO A 609 -19.91 -29.45 5.53
CA PRO A 609 -20.80 -29.59 6.69
C PRO A 609 -20.24 -30.31 7.92
N ASN A 610 -19.02 -30.85 7.93
CA ASN A 610 -18.58 -31.80 8.96
C ASN A 610 -17.09 -31.68 9.32
N TRP A 611 -16.66 -30.56 9.88
CA TRP A 611 -15.32 -30.45 10.44
C TRP A 611 -15.24 -31.20 11.78
N GLU A 612 -14.37 -32.21 11.86
CA GLU A 612 -14.03 -32.90 13.09
C GLU A 612 -13.01 -32.07 13.86
N SER A 613 -13.34 -31.65 15.09
CA SER A 613 -12.42 -30.87 15.93
C SER A 613 -11.51 -31.80 16.72
N HIS A 614 -10.22 -31.49 16.75
CA HIS A 614 -9.18 -32.22 17.45
C HIS A 614 -8.45 -31.30 18.44
N ASP A 615 -8.45 -31.68 19.71
CA ASP A 615 -7.60 -31.10 20.75
C ASP A 615 -6.23 -31.79 20.68
N ASN A 616 -5.18 -31.00 20.52
CA ASN A 616 -3.78 -31.40 20.42
C ASN A 616 -2.93 -30.76 21.53
N SER A 617 -3.54 -30.49 22.69
CA SER A 617 -2.87 -29.97 23.88
C SER A 617 -1.72 -30.86 24.38
N ASP A 618 -1.76 -32.16 24.08
CA ASP A 618 -0.68 -33.11 24.37
C ASP A 618 0.50 -33.03 23.38
N SER A 619 0.37 -32.23 22.32
CA SER A 619 1.38 -32.05 21.27
C SER A 619 1.73 -33.35 20.53
N SER A 620 0.80 -34.31 20.47
CA SER A 620 1.02 -35.62 19.84
C SER A 620 1.03 -35.58 18.31
N THR A 621 0.25 -34.65 17.72
CA THR A 621 0.14 -34.49 16.28
C THR A 621 0.98 -33.32 15.81
N ASN A 622 1.80 -33.55 14.77
CA ASN A 622 2.52 -32.50 14.07
C ASN A 622 2.29 -32.62 12.56
N PHE A 623 2.48 -31.52 11.84
CA PHE A 623 2.26 -31.38 10.41
C PHE A 623 3.57 -30.97 9.75
N ASN A 624 4.15 -31.83 8.89
CA ASN A 624 5.29 -31.41 8.06
C ASN A 624 4.77 -30.74 6.79
N ILE A 625 4.83 -29.41 6.78
CA ILE A 625 4.35 -28.57 5.69
C ILE A 625 5.49 -28.39 4.70
N TYR A 626 5.30 -28.95 3.52
CA TYR A 626 6.15 -28.79 2.36
C TYR A 626 5.61 -27.71 1.45
#